data_AF-A0A2V8H1S8-F1
#
_entry.id   AF-A0A2V8H1S8-F1
#
_cell.length_a   1.000
_cell.length_b   1.000
_cell.length_c   1.000
_cell.angle_alpha   90.00
_cell.angle_beta   90.00
_cell.angle_gamma   90.00
#
_symmetry.space_group_name_H-M   'P 1'
#
loop_
_entity.id
_entity.type
_entity.pdbx_description
1 polymer ?
#
loop_
_entity_poly.entity_id
_entity_poly.type
_entity_poly.pdbx_seq_one_letter_code
_entity_poly.pdbx_strand_id
1 'polypeptide(L)'
;MSDEYLLVMIPAAADGAEALALTSLMHEIDGKTISVRGSVLNRTAQSMSDVLAVVEMQDTTGRFPQKQEVRIQPMELAPQAVGSFAAMATLEENPGAYIVKFRFADGPFIPHRDERVPEVTITPQQIPQQIK
;
A
#
# COMPACT_ATOMS: atom_id res chain seq x y z
N MET A 1 22.58 -15.89 9.84
CA MET A 1 21.28 -16.57 9.99
C MET A 1 20.42 -16.09 8.84
N SER A 2 19.97 -16.98 7.97
CA SER A 2 19.28 -16.65 6.71
C SER A 2 17.89 -16.07 6.97
N ASP A 3 17.47 -15.13 6.12
CA ASP A 3 16.16 -14.45 6.16
C ASP A 3 14.96 -15.42 6.12
N GLU A 4 15.18 -16.69 5.76
CA GLU A 4 14.17 -17.75 5.73
C GLU A 4 13.54 -18.05 7.10
N TYR A 5 14.26 -17.87 8.20
CA TYR A 5 13.72 -18.15 9.55
C TYR A 5 12.72 -17.11 10.03
N LEU A 6 12.81 -15.86 9.55
CA LEU A 6 11.88 -14.79 9.94
C LEU A 6 10.54 -14.93 9.23
N LEU A 7 10.50 -15.52 8.03
CA LEU A 7 9.28 -15.77 7.27
C LEU A 7 8.33 -16.76 7.95
N VAL A 8 8.84 -17.65 8.82
CA VAL A 8 8.04 -18.62 9.58
C VAL A 8 7.03 -17.93 10.52
N MET A 9 7.27 -16.67 10.88
CA MET A 9 6.36 -15.90 11.74
C MET A 9 5.18 -15.27 11.01
N ILE A 10 5.17 -15.29 9.66
CA ILE A 10 4.08 -14.72 8.86
C ILE A 10 3.08 -15.83 8.57
N PRO A 11 1.82 -15.72 9.01
CA PRO A 11 0.80 -16.71 8.67
C PRO A 11 0.59 -16.73 7.15
N ALA A 12 0.57 -17.92 6.56
CA ALA A 12 0.28 -18.07 5.13
C ALA A 12 -1.22 -17.84 4.84
N ALA A 13 -1.53 -17.35 3.64
CA ALA A 13 -2.89 -17.37 3.13
C ALA A 13 -3.36 -18.81 2.85
N ALA A 14 -4.68 -19.04 2.81
CA ALA A 14 -5.24 -20.38 2.64
C ALA A 14 -4.89 -21.03 1.28
N ASP A 15 -4.61 -20.22 0.27
CA ASP A 15 -4.16 -20.63 -1.06
C ASP A 15 -2.63 -20.76 -1.18
N GLY A 16 -1.89 -20.57 -0.08
CA GLY A 16 -0.43 -20.61 -0.04
C GLY A 16 0.26 -19.36 -0.62
N ALA A 17 -0.51 -18.34 -1.01
CA ALA A 17 0.01 -17.08 -1.53
C ALA A 17 0.33 -16.07 -0.41
N GLU A 18 0.57 -14.81 -0.78
CA GLU A 18 0.93 -13.74 0.15
C GLU A 18 -0.15 -13.50 1.22
N ALA A 19 0.31 -13.27 2.46
CA ALA A 19 -0.53 -13.11 3.64
C ALA A 19 -1.47 -11.89 3.57
N LEU A 20 -1.03 -10.83 2.91
CA LEU A 20 -1.78 -9.59 2.76
C LEU A 20 -2.13 -9.33 1.28
N ALA A 21 -3.21 -8.59 1.04
CA ALA A 21 -3.48 -7.96 -0.27
C ALA A 21 -3.66 -6.45 -0.12
N LEU A 22 -2.95 -5.68 -0.92
CA LEU A 22 -3.23 -4.26 -1.11
C LEU A 22 -4.47 -4.13 -2.00
N THR A 23 -5.56 -3.60 -1.45
CA THR A 23 -6.87 -3.54 -2.13
C THR A 23 -7.21 -2.15 -2.62
N SER A 24 -6.63 -1.11 -2.02
CA SER A 24 -6.73 0.28 -2.50
C SER A 24 -5.44 1.04 -2.25
N LEU A 25 -5.14 1.98 -3.15
CA LEU A 25 -4.03 2.92 -2.98
C LEU A 25 -4.34 4.19 -3.74
N MET A 26 -4.40 5.30 -3.02
CA MET A 26 -4.69 6.62 -3.54
C MET A 26 -3.64 7.60 -3.02
N HIS A 27 -3.40 8.66 -3.79
CA HIS A 27 -2.56 9.75 -3.34
C HIS A 27 -3.13 11.10 -3.75
N GLU A 28 -2.83 12.11 -2.94
CA GLU A 28 -3.15 13.52 -3.21
C GLU A 28 -1.86 14.31 -3.11
N ILE A 29 -1.68 15.29 -4.00
CA ILE A 29 -0.52 16.19 -4.02
C ILE A 29 -1.03 17.62 -3.87
N ASP A 30 -0.52 18.31 -2.85
CA ASP A 30 -0.73 19.74 -2.62
C ASP A 30 0.63 20.43 -2.48
N GLY A 31 1.06 21.08 -3.59
CA GLY A 31 2.41 21.63 -3.72
C GLY A 31 3.48 20.55 -3.55
N LYS A 32 4.33 20.70 -2.53
CA LYS A 32 5.40 19.75 -2.18
C LYS A 32 4.95 18.66 -1.21
N THR A 33 3.69 18.69 -0.81
CA THR A 33 3.13 17.71 0.14
C THR A 33 2.43 16.60 -0.62
N ILE A 34 2.74 15.36 -0.27
CA ILE A 34 2.03 14.17 -0.74
C ILE A 34 1.34 13.51 0.44
N SER A 35 0.07 13.14 0.26
CA SER A 35 -0.65 12.24 1.14
C SER A 35 -0.91 10.93 0.42
N VAL A 36 -0.56 9.81 1.04
CA VAL A 36 -0.79 8.45 0.52
C VAL A 36 -1.75 7.74 1.46
N ARG A 37 -2.82 7.16 0.92
CA ARG A 37 -3.83 6.41 1.67
C ARG A 37 -4.08 5.08 0.99
N GLY A 38 -4.33 4.05 1.76
CA GLY A 38 -4.63 2.74 1.20
C GLY A 38 -5.30 1.80 2.18
N SER A 39 -5.71 0.67 1.65
CA SER A 39 -6.34 -0.41 2.38
C SER A 39 -5.65 -1.74 2.11
N VAL A 40 -5.54 -2.56 3.14
CA VAL A 40 -4.91 -3.88 3.08
C VAL A 40 -5.84 -4.93 3.69
N LEU A 41 -5.99 -6.07 3.00
CA LEU A 41 -6.77 -7.22 3.43
C LEU A 41 -5.85 -8.25 4.09
N ASN A 42 -6.23 -8.74 5.27
CA ASN A 42 -5.64 -9.95 5.85
C ASN A 42 -6.23 -11.20 5.16
N ARG A 43 -5.44 -11.86 4.32
CA ARG A 43 -5.86 -13.06 3.56
C ARG A 43 -5.68 -14.36 4.33
N THR A 44 -5.12 -14.29 5.53
CA THR A 44 -4.80 -15.46 6.35
C THR A 44 -6.03 -15.94 7.14
N ALA A 45 -5.94 -17.13 7.71
CA ALA A 45 -6.94 -17.67 8.63
C ALA A 45 -6.71 -17.23 10.10
N GLN A 46 -5.72 -16.38 10.36
CA GLN A 46 -5.31 -15.94 11.70
C GLN A 46 -5.41 -14.41 11.82
N SER A 47 -5.65 -13.90 13.02
CA SER A 47 -5.55 -12.46 13.26
C SER A 47 -4.11 -12.00 13.11
N MET A 48 -3.91 -10.79 12.57
CA MET A 48 -2.61 -10.14 12.48
C MET A 48 -2.65 -8.81 13.23
N SER A 49 -1.78 -8.66 14.22
CA SER A 49 -1.69 -7.45 15.05
C SER A 49 -0.40 -6.70 14.80
N ASP A 50 -0.40 -5.39 15.09
CA ASP A 50 0.77 -4.52 14.98
C ASP A 50 1.42 -4.52 13.58
N VAL A 51 0.57 -4.60 12.56
CA VAL A 51 0.98 -4.39 11.17
C VAL A 51 1.16 -2.89 10.92
N LEU A 52 2.31 -2.52 10.38
CA LEU A 52 2.63 -1.17 9.93
C LEU A 52 2.68 -1.12 8.40
N ALA A 53 2.15 -0.06 7.80
CA ALA A 53 2.51 0.35 6.46
C ALA A 53 3.78 1.20 6.51
N VAL A 54 4.76 0.81 5.73
CA VAL A 54 6.01 1.53 5.49
C VAL A 54 5.86 2.23 4.16
N VAL A 55 5.68 3.55 4.20
CA VAL A 55 5.49 4.40 3.02
C VAL A 55 6.76 5.20 2.78
N GLU A 56 7.44 4.93 1.68
CA GLU A 56 8.60 5.70 1.24
C GLU A 56 8.17 6.65 0.13
N MET A 57 8.36 7.96 0.33
CA MET A 57 7.94 9.02 -0.58
C MET A 57 9.16 9.75 -1.11
N GLN A 58 9.24 9.93 -2.43
CA GLN A 58 10.38 10.52 -3.13
C GLN A 58 9.92 11.73 -3.95
N ASP A 59 10.74 12.77 -3.95
CA ASP A 59 10.55 13.90 -4.86
C ASP A 59 11.03 13.53 -6.28
N THR A 60 10.83 14.44 -7.23
CA THR A 60 11.24 14.26 -8.63
C THR A 60 12.76 14.12 -8.81
N THR A 61 13.57 14.44 -7.81
CA THR A 61 15.03 14.27 -7.84
C THR A 61 15.46 12.87 -7.38
N GLY A 62 14.63 12.21 -6.57
CA GLY A 62 14.88 10.89 -5.98
C GLY A 62 15.97 10.85 -4.90
N ARG A 63 16.51 12.01 -4.47
CA ARG A 63 17.71 12.06 -3.63
C ARG A 63 17.44 11.88 -2.14
N PHE A 64 16.28 12.34 -1.66
CA PHE A 64 15.95 12.36 -0.23
C PHE A 64 14.59 11.70 0.05
N PRO A 65 14.48 10.36 -0.06
CA PRO A 65 13.26 9.66 0.30
C PRO A 65 12.85 9.92 1.75
N GLN A 66 11.61 10.34 1.95
CA GLN A 66 10.97 10.41 3.27
C GLN A 66 10.28 9.08 3.55
N LYS A 67 10.74 8.36 4.59
CA LYS A 67 10.14 7.11 5.04
C LYS A 67 9.24 7.35 6.24
N GLN A 68 7.98 6.92 6.15
CA GLN A 68 7.03 6.92 7.26
C GLN A 68 6.56 5.52 7.57
N GLU A 69 6.46 5.20 8.86
CA GLU A 69 5.86 3.97 9.34
C GLU A 69 4.57 4.33 10.07
N VAL A 70 3.45 3.85 9.55
CA VAL A 70 2.11 4.18 10.07
C VAL A 70 1.37 2.90 10.42
N ARG A 71 0.69 2.88 11.56
CA ARG A 71 -0.08 1.72 12.01
C ARG A 71 -1.33 1.53 11.16
N ILE A 72 -1.60 0.29 10.76
CA ILE A 72 -2.87 -0.07 10.12
C ILE A 72 -4.01 0.01 11.13
N GLN A 73 -5.16 0.54 10.72
CA GLN A 73 -6.38 0.62 11.52
C GLN A 73 -7.46 -0.31 10.94
N PRO A 74 -8.08 -1.20 11.75
CA PRO A 74 -7.84 -1.41 13.18
C PRO A 74 -6.47 -2.06 13.48
N MET A 75 -5.99 -1.89 14.72
CA MET A 75 -4.68 -2.41 15.18
C MET A 75 -4.56 -3.94 15.09
N GLU A 76 -5.67 -4.65 15.23
CA GLU A 76 -5.77 -6.09 14.97
C GLU A 76 -6.63 -6.29 13.71
N LEU A 77 -6.04 -6.95 12.71
CA LEU A 77 -6.72 -7.39 11.51
C LEU A 77 -7.19 -8.83 11.69
N ALA A 78 -8.47 -9.01 11.98
CA ALA A 78 -9.09 -10.33 11.98
C ALA A 78 -8.94 -11.02 10.60
N PRO A 79 -9.09 -12.36 10.52
CA PRO A 79 -9.09 -13.07 9.25
C PRO A 79 -10.09 -12.45 8.26
N GLN A 80 -9.65 -12.22 7.02
CA GLN A 80 -10.44 -11.59 5.94
C GLN A 80 -10.92 -10.16 6.24
N ALA A 81 -10.38 -9.50 7.28
CA ALA A 81 -10.69 -8.11 7.57
C ALA A 81 -9.78 -7.17 6.77
N VAL A 82 -10.33 -5.99 6.45
CA VAL A 82 -9.61 -4.90 5.77
C VAL A 82 -9.21 -3.86 6.81
N GLY A 83 -7.94 -3.46 6.76
CA GLY A 83 -7.42 -2.31 7.49
C GLY A 83 -7.03 -1.18 6.56
N SER A 84 -6.93 0.03 7.09
CA SER A 84 -6.54 1.24 6.36
C SER A 84 -5.29 1.90 6.95
N PHE A 85 -4.57 2.65 6.12
CA PHE A 85 -3.47 3.50 6.53
C PHE A 85 -3.48 4.83 5.79
N ALA A 86 -2.84 5.83 6.39
CA ALA A 86 -2.58 7.12 5.78
C ALA A 86 -1.20 7.63 6.22
N ALA A 87 -0.40 8.09 5.26
CA ALA A 87 0.88 8.75 5.48
C ALA A 87 0.89 10.09 4.75
N MET A 88 1.65 11.06 5.25
CA MET A 88 1.74 12.39 4.65
C MET A 88 3.10 13.01 4.90
N ALA A 89 3.81 13.39 3.84
CA ALA A 89 5.11 14.08 3.94
C ALA A 89 5.14 15.33 3.06
N THR A 90 5.82 16.37 3.55
CA THR A 90 6.27 17.50 2.73
C THR A 90 7.70 17.22 2.28
N LEU A 91 7.93 17.21 0.98
CA LEU A 91 9.21 16.89 0.37
C LEU A 91 10.02 18.15 0.02
N GLU A 92 11.31 18.00 -0.28
CA GLU A 92 12.16 19.12 -0.67
C GLU A 92 11.75 19.69 -2.02
N GLU A 93 11.39 18.82 -2.98
CA GLU A 93 10.84 19.18 -4.28
C GLU A 93 9.47 18.55 -4.52
N ASN A 94 8.90 18.77 -5.72
CA ASN A 94 7.60 18.20 -6.07
C ASN A 94 7.62 16.66 -5.93
N PRO A 95 6.55 16.03 -5.40
CA PRO A 95 6.46 14.58 -5.31
C PRO A 95 6.58 13.91 -6.68
N GLY A 96 7.39 12.85 -6.75
CA GLY A 96 7.65 12.09 -7.98
C GLY A 96 7.18 10.64 -7.89
N ALA A 97 7.41 9.98 -6.77
CA ALA A 97 7.04 8.57 -6.58
C ALA A 97 6.82 8.23 -5.11
N TYR A 98 6.14 7.10 -4.86
CA TYR A 98 6.08 6.49 -3.54
C TYR A 98 6.00 4.97 -3.65
N ILE A 99 6.45 4.29 -2.60
CA ILE A 99 6.41 2.83 -2.45
C ILE A 99 5.74 2.49 -1.12
N VAL A 100 4.88 1.48 -1.12
CA VAL A 100 4.25 0.95 0.10
C VAL A 100 4.73 -0.48 0.32
N LYS A 101 5.15 -0.78 1.55
CA LYS A 101 5.45 -2.13 2.05
C LYS A 101 4.75 -2.33 3.40
N PHE A 102 4.62 -3.57 3.85
CA PHE A 102 4.04 -3.88 5.15
C PHE A 102 5.05 -4.64 6.01
N ARG A 103 5.05 -4.41 7.32
CA ARG A 103 5.86 -5.17 8.29
C ARG A 103 5.11 -5.34 9.60
N PHE A 104 5.49 -6.31 10.40
CA PHE A 104 5.19 -6.26 11.83
C PHE A 104 6.06 -5.20 12.52
N ALA A 105 5.53 -4.48 13.52
CA ALA A 105 6.24 -3.40 14.21
C ALA A 105 7.66 -3.79 14.64
N ASP A 106 7.80 -4.93 15.31
CA ASP A 106 9.08 -5.48 15.77
C ASP A 106 9.51 -6.73 14.98
N GLY A 107 9.04 -6.88 13.73
CA GLY A 107 9.21 -8.12 12.98
C GLY A 107 9.59 -7.93 11.50
N PRO A 108 9.43 -8.99 10.69
CA PRO A 108 9.79 -8.98 9.28
C PRO A 108 8.83 -8.15 8.43
N PHE A 109 9.27 -7.84 7.21
CA PHE A 109 8.37 -7.40 6.15
C PHE A 109 7.41 -8.53 5.75
N ILE A 110 6.15 -8.18 5.56
CA ILE A 110 5.07 -9.08 5.20
C ILE A 110 4.87 -9.01 3.69
N PRO A 111 5.05 -10.12 2.94
CA PRO A 111 4.68 -10.20 1.55
C PRO A 111 3.21 -9.83 1.36
N HIS A 112 2.93 -9.06 0.31
CA HIS A 112 1.57 -8.70 -0.06
C HIS A 112 1.40 -8.83 -1.56
N ARG A 113 0.19 -9.24 -1.94
CA ARG A 113 -0.28 -9.21 -3.32
C ARG A 113 -0.87 -7.84 -3.63
N ASP A 114 -0.66 -7.36 -4.85
CA ASP A 114 -1.39 -6.20 -5.35
C ASP A 114 -2.70 -6.68 -5.99
N GLU A 115 -3.83 -6.37 -5.36
CA GLU A 115 -5.17 -6.74 -5.83
C GLU A 115 -6.02 -5.49 -6.12
N ARG A 116 -5.37 -4.34 -6.33
CA ARG A 116 -6.07 -3.12 -6.72
C ARG A 116 -6.77 -3.34 -8.06
N VAL A 117 -8.06 -3.04 -8.12
CA VAL A 117 -8.81 -3.07 -9.39
C VAL A 117 -8.29 -1.92 -10.26
N PRO A 118 -7.90 -2.17 -11.52
CA PRO A 118 -7.53 -1.09 -12.43
C PRO A 118 -8.69 -0.12 -12.60
N GLU A 119 -8.44 1.18 -12.45
CA GLU A 119 -9.42 2.19 -12.85
C GLU A 119 -9.61 2.12 -14.37
N VAL A 120 -10.73 1.53 -14.82
CA VAL A 120 -11.09 1.52 -16.24
C VAL A 120 -11.59 2.91 -16.61
N THR A 121 -10.72 3.74 -17.19
CA THR A 121 -11.15 5.00 -17.81
C THR A 121 -11.78 4.69 -19.17
N ILE A 122 -13.10 4.63 -19.25
CA ILE A 122 -13.81 4.56 -20.54
C ILE A 122 -13.81 5.97 -21.15
N THR A 123 -12.92 6.24 -22.11
CA THR A 123 -12.99 7.48 -22.89
C THR A 123 -14.18 7.38 -23.86
N PRO A 124 -15.21 8.24 -23.79
CA PRO A 124 -16.28 8.23 -24.77
C PRO A 124 -15.70 8.60 -26.14
N GLN A 125 -15.80 7.72 -27.13
CA GLN A 125 -15.50 8.08 -28.52
C GLN A 125 -16.51 9.13 -28.99
N GLN A 126 -16.02 10.30 -29.39
CA GLN A 126 -16.85 11.30 -30.06
C GLN A 126 -17.28 10.76 -31.42
N ILE A 127 -18.59 10.52 -31.57
CA ILE A 127 -19.20 10.20 -32.87
C ILE A 127 -19.09 11.46 -33.75
N PRO A 128 -18.42 11.43 -34.91
CA PRO A 128 -18.35 12.59 -35.79
C PRO A 128 -19.76 12.95 -36.26
N GLN A 129 -20.24 14.14 -35.91
CA GLN A 129 -21.45 14.69 -36.52
C GLN A 129 -21.14 14.97 -38.00
N GLN A 130 -21.73 14.18 -38.90
CA GLN A 130 -21.75 14.50 -40.33
C GLN A 130 -22.63 15.75 -40.52
N ILE A 131 -21.99 16.85 -40.89
CA ILE A 131 -22.65 18.09 -41.29
C ILE A 131 -23.22 17.85 -42.71
N LYS A 132 -24.51 18.11 -42.89
CA LYS A 132 -25.19 18.18 -44.20
C LYS A 132 -25.15 19.61 -44.74
#